data_AF-A0A2T6FGF2-F1
#
_entry.id   AF-A0A2T6FGF2-F1
#
_cell.length_a   1.000
_cell.length_b   1.000
_cell.length_c   1.000
_cell.angle_alpha   90.00
_cell.angle_beta   90.00
_cell.angle_gamma   90.00
#
_symmetry.space_group_name_H-M   'P 1'
#
loop_
_entity.id
_entity.type
_entity.pdbx_description
1 polymer ?
#
loop_
_entity_poly.entity_id
_entity_poly.type
_entity_poly.pdbx_seq_one_letter_code
_entity_poly.pdbx_strand_id
1 'polypeptide(L)'
;MDTKKLAKHFPEIAHLPLHEQHSLLGKAYADALSPENKIRNAGNNLVTILLLGALCFLIVLTIRSALDMSPTTSAILMLLIGFPSYLLVQQQRMIRQIRISLQKLMP
;
A
#
# COMPACT_ATOMS: atom_id res chain seq x y z
N MET A 1 8.72 15.50 5.66
CA MET A 1 7.54 14.71 5.24
C MET A 1 6.45 15.69 4.83
N ASP A 2 5.86 15.56 3.64
CA ASP A 2 4.87 16.53 3.13
C ASP A 2 3.49 16.22 3.71
N THR A 3 3.32 16.60 4.97
CA THR A 3 2.16 16.26 5.81
C THR A 3 0.85 16.84 5.29
N LYS A 4 0.88 17.89 4.46
CA LYS A 4 -0.31 18.44 3.78
C LYS A 4 -0.94 17.44 2.80
N LYS A 5 -0.12 16.72 2.02
CA LYS A 5 -0.62 15.68 1.10
C LYS A 5 -1.10 14.46 1.86
N LEU A 6 -0.47 14.17 3.00
CA LEU A 6 -0.84 13.04 3.84
C LEU A 6 -2.18 13.29 4.56
N ALA A 7 -2.39 14.48 5.12
CA ALA A 7 -3.65 14.88 5.76
C ALA A 7 -4.88 14.72 4.85
N LYS A 8 -4.72 14.90 3.53
CA LYS A 8 -5.80 14.66 2.54
C LYS A 8 -6.35 13.22 2.56
N HIS A 9 -5.56 12.25 3.03
CA HIS A 9 -5.95 10.84 3.10
C HIS A 9 -6.57 10.45 4.45
N PHE A 10 -6.56 11.35 5.43
CA PHE A 10 -7.07 11.12 6.80
C PHE A 10 -8.15 12.18 7.15
N PRO A 11 -9.34 12.09 6.54
CA PRO A 11 -10.44 13.02 6.84
C PRO A 11 -10.85 12.97 8.32
N GLU A 12 -10.60 11.85 9.00
CA GLU A 12 -10.89 11.63 10.41
C GLU A 12 -10.12 12.54 11.39
N ILE A 13 -9.00 13.17 10.98
CA ILE A 13 -8.29 14.18 11.78
C ILE A 13 -8.40 15.59 11.21
N ALA A 14 -9.13 15.78 10.11
CA ALA A 14 -9.25 17.07 9.43
C ALA A 14 -9.93 18.15 10.29
N HIS A 15 -10.65 17.75 11.34
CA HIS A 15 -11.30 18.63 12.32
C HIS A 15 -10.36 19.18 13.40
N LEU A 16 -9.15 18.61 13.56
CA LEU A 16 -8.18 19.03 14.58
C LEU A 16 -7.32 20.20 14.08
N PRO A 17 -6.72 21.01 14.99
CA PRO A 17 -5.75 22.03 14.62
C PRO A 17 -4.56 21.43 13.85
N LEU A 18 -4.06 22.13 12.82
CA LEU A 18 -2.94 21.67 11.97
C LEU A 18 -1.73 21.17 12.76
N HIS A 19 -1.38 21.84 13.87
CA HIS A 19 -0.28 21.43 14.73
C HIS A 19 -0.50 20.06 15.39
N GLU A 20 -1.73 19.79 15.85
CA GLU A 20 -2.09 18.50 16.44
C GLU A 20 -2.19 17.40 15.38
N GLN A 21 -2.71 17.70 14.19
CA GLN A 21 -2.71 16.77 13.05
C GLN A 21 -1.30 16.30 12.71
N HIS A 22 -0.34 17.23 12.65
CA HIS A 22 1.05 16.91 12.35
C HIS A 22 1.71 16.06 13.44
N SER A 23 1.44 16.38 14.71
CA SER A 23 1.96 15.62 15.86
C SER A 23 1.39 14.19 15.90
N LEU A 24 0.07 14.04 15.73
CA LEU A 24 -0.60 12.74 15.71
C LEU A 24 -0.18 11.89 14.51
N LEU A 25 -0.12 12.47 13.31
CA LEU A 25 0.37 11.77 12.12
C LEU A 25 1.83 11.33 12.27
N GLY A 26 2.67 12.16 12.89
CA GLY A 26 4.07 11.83 13.16
C GLY A 26 4.19 10.63 14.11
N LYS A 27 3.41 10.63 15.21
CA LYS A 27 3.36 9.52 16.17
C LYS A 27 2.78 8.25 15.55
N ALA A 28 1.69 8.36 14.80
CA ALA A 28 1.06 7.23 14.12
C ALA A 28 1.99 6.61 13.05
N TYR A 29 2.75 7.43 12.34
CA TYR A 29 3.76 6.97 11.38
C TYR A 29 4.91 6.24 12.07
N ALA A 30 5.44 6.80 13.16
CA ALA A 30 6.48 6.16 13.95
C ALA A 30 6.02 4.80 14.51
N ASP A 31 4.80 4.74 15.05
CA ASP A 31 4.19 3.51 15.55
C ASP A 31 3.95 2.46 14.43
N ALA A 32 3.44 2.88 13.27
CA ALA A 32 3.21 1.99 12.14
C ALA A 32 4.50 1.33 11.61
N LEU A 33 5.65 2.02 11.77
CA LEU A 33 6.99 1.56 11.41
C LEU A 33 7.75 0.89 12.55
N SER A 34 7.19 0.86 13.77
CA SER A 34 7.82 0.24 14.93
C SER A 34 8.12 -1.24 14.69
N PRO A 35 9.22 -1.77 15.26
CA PRO A 35 9.63 -3.16 15.10
C PRO A 35 8.59 -4.16 15.61
N GLU A 36 7.74 -3.78 16.57
CA GLU A 36 6.62 -4.59 17.07
C GLU A 36 5.57 -4.87 15.99
N ASN A 37 5.33 -3.91 15.09
CA ASN A 37 4.42 -4.10 13.96
C ASN A 37 5.08 -4.84 12.79
N LYS A 38 6.40 -5.09 12.82
CA LYS A 38 7.17 -5.67 11.71
C LYS A 38 6.75 -7.10 11.37
N ILE A 39 6.45 -7.94 12.37
CA ILE A 39 6.01 -9.33 12.14
C ILE A 39 4.61 -9.36 11.49
N ARG A 40 3.69 -8.54 12.02
CA ARG A 40 2.34 -8.39 11.44
C ARG A 40 2.41 -7.85 10.01
N ASN A 41 3.29 -6.88 9.77
CA ASN A 41 3.51 -6.29 8.46
C ASN A 41 4.14 -7.30 7.48
N ALA A 42 5.07 -8.14 7.93
CA ALA A 42 5.67 -9.19 7.11
C ALA A 42 4.65 -10.23 6.66
N GLY A 43 3.76 -10.68 7.56
CA GLY A 43 2.68 -11.62 7.21
C GLY A 43 1.71 -11.02 6.19
N ASN A 44 1.26 -9.79 6.39
CA ASN A 44 0.41 -9.11 5.43
C ASN A 44 1.12 -8.86 4.08
N ASN A 45 2.42 -8.61 4.08
CA ASN A 45 3.21 -8.45 2.86
C ASN A 45 3.29 -9.74 2.06
N LEU A 46 3.52 -10.89 2.72
CA LEU A 46 3.51 -12.21 2.08
C LEU A 46 2.21 -12.48 1.35
N VAL A 47 1.06 -12.20 1.97
CA VAL A 47 -0.26 -12.38 1.33
C VAL A 47 -0.40 -11.53 0.06
N THR A 48 0.11 -10.28 0.06
CA THR A 48 0.14 -9.45 -1.16
C THR A 48 1.00 -10.04 -2.25
N ILE A 49 2.20 -10.50 -1.88
CA ILE A 49 3.15 -11.05 -2.85
C ILE A 49 2.54 -12.30 -3.49
N LEU A 50 1.86 -13.11 -2.67
CA LEU A 50 1.16 -14.30 -3.13
C LEU A 50 -0.03 -13.96 -4.05
N LEU A 51 -0.84 -12.96 -3.69
CA LEU A 51 -1.95 -12.47 -4.52
C LEU A 51 -1.45 -11.85 -5.84
N LEU A 52 -0.42 -11.01 -5.79
CA LEU A 52 0.16 -10.39 -6.98
C LEU A 52 0.82 -11.44 -7.88
N GLY A 53 1.52 -12.40 -7.28
CA GLY A 53 2.11 -13.54 -7.99
C GLY A 53 1.04 -14.38 -8.68
N ALA A 54 -0.04 -14.72 -7.96
CA ALA A 54 -1.17 -15.44 -8.52
C ALA A 54 -1.85 -14.67 -9.66
N LEU A 55 -2.08 -13.36 -9.50
CA LEU A 55 -2.65 -12.50 -10.53
C LEU A 55 -1.76 -12.46 -11.78
N CYS A 56 -0.45 -12.28 -11.59
CA CYS A 56 0.50 -12.33 -12.69
C CYS A 56 0.45 -13.68 -13.40
N PHE A 57 0.46 -14.79 -12.66
CA PHE A 57 0.40 -16.13 -13.24
C PHE A 57 -0.88 -16.35 -14.07
N LEU A 58 -2.02 -15.88 -13.55
CA LEU A 58 -3.31 -15.94 -14.22
C LEU A 58 -3.29 -15.12 -15.51
N ILE A 59 -2.72 -13.91 -15.48
CA ILE A 59 -2.53 -13.06 -16.67
C ILE A 59 -1.67 -13.77 -17.72
N VAL A 60 -0.52 -14.36 -17.36
CA VAL A 60 0.29 -15.10 -18.34
C VAL A 60 -0.48 -16.28 -18.90
N LEU A 61 -1.13 -17.09 -18.07
CA LEU A 61 -1.82 -18.30 -18.57
C LEU A 61 -3.03 -17.98 -19.45
N THR A 62 -3.77 -16.93 -19.13
CA THR A 62 -5.01 -16.59 -19.86
C THR A 62 -4.78 -15.61 -20.99
N ILE A 63 -4.15 -14.46 -20.72
CA ILE A 63 -4.01 -13.36 -21.68
C ILE A 63 -2.94 -13.71 -22.73
N ARG A 64 -1.79 -14.25 -22.31
CA ARG A 64 -0.74 -14.63 -23.29
C ARG A 64 -1.24 -15.72 -24.24
N SER A 65 -1.91 -16.74 -23.70
CA SER A 65 -2.43 -17.86 -24.50
C SER A 65 -3.55 -17.40 -25.43
N ALA A 66 -4.43 -16.50 -24.98
CA ALA A 66 -5.53 -15.98 -25.80
C ALA A 66 -5.08 -15.00 -26.90
N LEU A 67 -3.95 -14.31 -26.73
CA LEU A 67 -3.45 -13.30 -27.68
C LEU A 67 -2.21 -13.75 -28.46
N ASP A 68 -1.76 -15.00 -28.28
CA ASP A 68 -0.53 -15.57 -28.85
C ASP A 68 0.68 -14.63 -28.74
N MET A 69 0.80 -13.96 -27.60
CA MET A 69 1.77 -12.90 -27.39
C MET A 69 3.18 -13.44 -27.14
N SER A 70 4.18 -12.76 -27.68
CA SER A 70 5.59 -13.07 -27.39
C SER A 70 5.88 -12.87 -25.88
N PRO A 71 6.84 -13.63 -25.31
CA PRO A 71 7.24 -13.48 -23.91
C PRO A 71 7.63 -12.05 -23.54
N THR A 72 8.26 -11.33 -24.47
CA THR A 72 8.73 -9.96 -24.30
C THR A 72 7.56 -8.98 -24.16
N THR A 73 6.53 -9.11 -25.00
CA THR A 73 5.33 -8.24 -24.95
C THR A 73 4.55 -8.47 -23.65
N SER A 74 4.44 -9.73 -23.22
CA SER A 74 3.79 -10.08 -21.94
C SER A 74 4.55 -9.49 -20.74
N ALA A 75 5.89 -9.51 -20.75
CA ALA A 75 6.70 -8.93 -19.68
C ALA A 75 6.56 -7.39 -19.62
N ILE A 76 6.50 -6.73 -20.78
CA ILE A 76 6.28 -5.28 -20.87
C ILE A 76 4.89 -4.92 -20.32
N LEU A 77 3.85 -5.67 -20.68
CA LEU A 77 2.50 -5.48 -20.12
C LEU A 77 2.47 -5.68 -18.60
N MET A 78 3.16 -6.71 -18.09
CA MET A 78 3.29 -6.90 -16.65
C MET A 78 4.04 -5.78 -15.95
N LEU A 79 5.08 -5.22 -16.57
CA LEU A 79 5.78 -4.07 -16.02
C LEU A 79 4.87 -2.83 -16.02
N LEU A 80 4.14 -2.58 -17.12
CA LEU A 80 3.27 -1.42 -17.26
C LEU A 80 1.99 -1.49 -16.42
N ILE A 81 1.53 -2.69 -16.03
CA ILE A 81 0.28 -2.87 -15.28
C ILE A 81 0.55 -3.37 -13.87
N GLY A 82 1.35 -4.42 -13.74
CA GLY A 82 1.67 -5.08 -12.48
C GLY A 82 2.46 -4.19 -11.52
N PHE A 83 3.48 -3.48 -12.02
CA PHE A 83 4.26 -2.57 -11.17
C PHE A 83 3.45 -1.38 -10.64
N PRO A 84 2.72 -0.61 -11.47
CA PRO A 84 1.92 0.50 -10.94
C PRO A 84 0.76 0.02 -10.07
N SER A 85 0.12 -1.12 -10.39
CA SER A 85 -0.90 -1.68 -9.50
C SER A 85 -0.31 -2.09 -8.15
N TYR A 86 0.90 -2.66 -8.12
CA TYR A 86 1.62 -2.94 -6.87
C TYR A 86 1.90 -1.67 -6.07
N LEU A 87 2.39 -0.59 -6.71
CA LEU A 87 2.64 0.68 -6.03
C LEU A 87 1.38 1.26 -5.41
N LEU A 88 0.25 1.21 -6.11
CA LEU A 88 -1.04 1.67 -5.59
C LEU A 88 -1.49 0.85 -4.37
N VAL A 89 -1.39 -0.47 -4.45
CA VAL A 89 -1.73 -1.37 -3.32
C VAL A 89 -0.80 -1.12 -2.13
N GLN A 90 0.50 -0.92 -2.38
CA GLN A 90 1.47 -0.64 -1.34
C GLN A 90 1.20 0.72 -0.67
N GLN A 91 0.88 1.75 -1.45
CA GLN A 91 0.51 3.06 -0.93
C GLN A 91 -0.76 2.99 -0.08
N GLN A 92 -1.81 2.30 -0.56
CA GLN A 92 -3.05 2.11 0.21
C GLN A 92 -2.82 1.37 1.53
N ARG A 93 -1.94 0.35 1.51
CA ARG A 93 -1.56 -0.38 2.72
C ARG A 93 -0.87 0.50 3.74
N MET A 94 0.08 1.33 3.30
CA MET A 94 0.77 2.26 4.17
C MET A 94 -0.23 3.25 4.81
N ILE A 95 -1.14 3.81 4.02
CA ILE A 95 -2.21 4.70 4.54
C ILE A 95 -3.07 3.96 5.58
N ARG A 96 -3.47 2.72 5.30
CA ARG A 96 -4.29 1.91 6.22
C ARG A 96 -3.54 1.58 7.51
N GLN A 97 -2.24 1.31 7.45
CA GLN A 97 -1.43 1.07 8.64
C GLN A 97 -1.34 2.32 9.52
N ILE A 98 -1.05 3.47 8.91
CA ILE A 98 -1.04 4.76 9.61
C ILE A 98 -2.42 5.02 10.21
N ARG A 99 -3.52 4.72 9.50
CA ARG A 99 -4.90 4.85 10.01
C ARG A 99 -5.14 4.00 11.26
N ILE A 100 -4.70 2.74 11.25
CA ILE A 100 -4.86 1.84 12.40
C ILE A 100 -4.07 2.36 13.61
N SER A 101 -2.82 2.80 13.40
CA SER A 101 -2.01 3.38 14.47
C SER A 101 -2.59 4.71 14.97
N LEU A 102 -3.15 5.51 14.07
CA LEU A 102 -3.82 6.77 14.40
C LEU A 102 -5.08 6.52 15.23
N GLN A 103 -5.91 5.54 14.87
CA GLN A 103 -7.09 5.15 15.65
C GLN A 103 -6.74 4.62 17.05
N LYS A 104 -5.56 3.99 17.24
CA LYS A 104 -5.07 3.60 18.58
C LYS A 104 -4.64 4.80 19.43
N LEU A 105 -4.22 5.89 18.78
CA LEU A 105 -3.71 7.10 19.43
C LEU A 105 -4.81 8.14 19.70
N MET A 106 -5.98 7.98 19.07
CA MET A 106 -7.16 8.80 19.32
C MET A 106 -7.95 8.24 20.53
N PRO A 107 -8.43 9.11 21.43
CA PRO A 107 -9.21 8.71 22.61
C PRO A 107 -10.63 8.23 22.26
#